data_AF-A0A0F9C3S3-F1
#
_entry.id   AF-A0A0F9C3S3-F1
#
_cell.length_a   1.000
_cell.length_b   1.000
_cell.length_c   1.000
_cell.angle_alpha   90.00
_cell.angle_beta   90.00
_cell.angle_gamma   90.00
#
_symmetry.space_group_name_H-M   'P 1'
#
loop_
_entity.id
_entity.type
_entity.pdbx_description
1 polymer ?
#
loop_
_entity_poly.entity_id
_entity_poly.type
_entity_poly.pdbx_seq_one_letter_code
_entity_poly.pdbx_strand_id
1 'polypeptide(L)'
;MKKLIALSAPLFLAIIILGSCASELQSNKDLPKRFVRGKLEIVSKQVIIGPYPERREMKVLRENGVTNIVSFLHPNIPFEKHLLAREKRQAQGTGVTVHSLPLKPFVSNKNTKNLNKLATLVNGG
;
A
#
# COMPACT_ATOMS: atom_id res chain seq x y z
N MET A 1 29.02 -13.86 -26.95
CA MET A 1 28.69 -12.43 -26.73
C MET A 1 27.41 -12.35 -25.92
N LYS A 2 27.51 -12.00 -24.63
CA LYS A 2 26.39 -12.01 -23.67
C LYS A 2 25.52 -10.77 -23.93
N LYS A 3 24.28 -10.96 -24.38
CA LYS A 3 23.29 -9.87 -24.46
C LYS A 3 22.92 -9.48 -23.03
N LEU A 4 23.41 -8.31 -22.63
CA LEU A 4 23.07 -7.62 -21.39
C LEU A 4 21.56 -7.34 -21.42
N ILE A 5 20.80 -8.10 -20.64
CA ILE A 5 19.38 -7.85 -20.42
C ILE A 5 19.32 -6.54 -19.65
N ALA A 6 18.93 -5.47 -20.32
CA ALA A 6 18.55 -4.22 -19.69
C ALA A 6 17.38 -4.50 -18.75
N LEU A 7 17.70 -4.63 -17.46
CA LEU A 7 16.77 -4.77 -16.36
C LEU A 7 16.10 -3.41 -16.11
N SER A 8 15.25 -2.98 -17.04
CA SER A 8 14.48 -1.74 -16.94
C SER A 8 13.00 -2.08 -16.70
N ALA A 9 12.68 -2.54 -15.50
CA ALA A 9 11.34 -2.47 -14.91
C ALA A 9 11.36 -3.03 -13.48
N PRO A 10 10.58 -2.47 -12.53
CA PRO A 10 10.10 -1.10 -12.50
C PRO A 10 10.11 -0.51 -11.07
N LEU A 11 9.78 0.77 -10.98
CA LEU A 11 9.57 1.55 -9.77
C LEU A 11 8.36 1.04 -8.94
N PHE A 12 8.37 -0.22 -8.52
CA PHE A 12 7.24 -0.92 -7.87
C PHE A 12 7.65 -1.51 -6.53
N LEU A 13 7.84 -0.64 -5.54
CA LEU A 13 7.97 -1.01 -4.13
C LEU A 13 7.52 0.24 -3.36
N ALA A 14 6.57 0.25 -2.43
CA ALA A 14 5.81 -0.77 -1.74
C ALA A 14 4.49 -0.10 -1.32
N ILE A 15 3.40 -0.87 -1.23
CA ILE A 15 2.22 -0.43 -0.49
C ILE A 15 2.18 -1.26 0.78
N ILE A 16 2.19 -0.57 1.93
CA ILE A 16 1.88 -1.18 3.23
C ILE A 16 0.37 -0.98 3.41
N ILE A 17 -0.39 -2.05 3.20
CA ILE A 17 -1.82 -2.12 3.45
C ILE A 17 -2.00 -2.32 4.95
N LEU A 18 -2.69 -1.39 5.59
CA LEU A 18 -2.94 -1.39 7.02
C LEU A 18 -4.39 -1.76 7.28
N GLY A 19 -4.60 -2.96 7.81
CA GLY A 19 -5.88 -3.41 8.33
C GLY A 19 -6.03 -2.91 9.76
N SER A 20 -6.81 -1.86 9.97
CA SER A 20 -7.34 -1.51 11.30
C SER A 20 -8.82 -1.83 11.29
N CYS A 21 -9.21 -2.93 11.93
CA CYS A 21 -10.58 -3.11 12.39
C CYS A 21 -10.53 -3.88 13.70
N ALA A 22 -11.09 -3.27 14.74
CA ALA A 22 -11.13 -3.70 16.14
C ALA A 22 -11.90 -5.02 16.41
N SER A 23 -12.02 -5.88 15.42
CA SER A 23 -12.47 -7.24 15.57
C SER A 23 -11.74 -8.05 14.52
N GLU A 24 -10.63 -8.66 14.94
CA GLU A 24 -10.26 -9.98 14.45
C GLU A 24 -10.03 -10.04 12.93
N LEU A 25 -8.79 -9.76 12.51
CA LEU A 25 -8.19 -10.24 11.24
C LEU A 25 -8.02 -11.78 11.27
N GLN A 26 -9.07 -12.45 11.73
CA GLN A 26 -9.16 -13.84 12.14
C GLN A 26 -9.83 -14.66 11.03
N SER A 27 -10.48 -14.01 10.06
CA SER A 27 -10.70 -14.60 8.73
C SER A 27 -9.50 -14.35 7.80
N ASN A 28 -8.32 -14.77 8.23
CA ASN A 28 -7.10 -14.83 7.39
C ASN A 28 -7.22 -15.87 6.24
N LYS A 29 -8.41 -16.45 6.04
CA LYS A 29 -8.73 -17.38 4.94
C LYS A 29 -9.27 -16.69 3.68
N ASP A 30 -9.81 -15.47 3.79
CA ASP A 30 -10.60 -14.87 2.69
C ASP A 30 -9.88 -13.76 1.92
N LEU A 31 -8.70 -13.32 2.39
CA LEU A 31 -7.89 -12.42 1.60
C LEU A 31 -7.48 -13.10 0.29
N PRO A 32 -7.66 -12.43 -0.87
CA PRO A 32 -7.21 -12.97 -2.13
C PRO A 32 -5.70 -13.16 -2.07
N LYS A 33 -5.21 -14.39 -2.31
CA LYS A 33 -3.77 -14.68 -2.30
C LYS A 33 -3.03 -14.00 -3.46
N ARG A 34 -3.76 -13.52 -4.46
CA ARG A 34 -3.24 -12.94 -5.68
C ARG A 34 -4.22 -11.93 -6.27
N PHE A 35 -3.69 -10.78 -6.64
CA PHE A 35 -4.33 -9.81 -7.51
C PHE A 35 -3.91 -10.01 -8.96
N VAL A 36 -4.63 -9.35 -9.88
CA VAL A 36 -4.32 -9.43 -11.32
C VAL A 36 -2.85 -9.06 -11.57
N ARG A 37 -2.30 -8.17 -10.74
CA ARG A 37 -0.95 -7.61 -10.88
C ARG A 37 0.14 -8.30 -10.07
N GLY A 38 -0.19 -9.29 -9.24
CA GLY A 38 0.83 -9.95 -8.42
C GLY A 38 0.31 -10.55 -7.12
N LYS A 39 1.22 -11.11 -6.35
CA LYS A 39 0.95 -11.78 -5.08
C LYS A 39 0.79 -10.75 -3.95
N LEU A 40 -0.08 -11.05 -2.99
CA LEU A 40 -0.10 -10.36 -1.70
C LEU A 40 0.71 -11.15 -0.68
N GLU A 41 1.50 -10.43 0.11
CA GLU A 41 2.30 -10.97 1.19
C GLU A 41 1.83 -10.41 2.51
N ILE A 42 1.43 -11.30 3.40
CA ILE A 42 0.99 -10.94 4.74
C ILE A 42 2.25 -10.86 5.60
N VAL A 43 2.57 -9.66 6.06
CA VAL A 43 3.76 -9.41 6.90
C VAL A 43 3.42 -9.56 8.36
N SER A 44 2.21 -9.17 8.75
CA SER A 44 1.70 -9.32 10.12
C SER A 44 0.18 -9.43 10.12
N LYS A 45 -0.42 -9.62 11.31
CA LYS A 45 -1.87 -9.62 11.49
C LYS A 45 -2.55 -8.32 11.06
N GLN A 46 -1.84 -7.21 10.89
CA GLN A 46 -2.40 -5.91 10.54
C GLN A 46 -1.78 -5.33 9.26
N VAL A 47 -0.78 -6.00 8.69
CA VAL A 47 0.01 -5.48 7.58
C VAL A 47 0.09 -6.49 6.43
N ILE A 48 -0.32 -6.03 5.26
CA ILE A 48 -0.20 -6.76 3.99
C ILE A 48 0.60 -5.89 3.02
N ILE A 49 1.47 -6.50 2.25
CA ILE A 49 2.24 -5.84 1.19
C ILE A 49 1.87 -6.48 -0.13
N GLY A 50 1.71 -5.66 -1.18
CA GLY A 50 1.28 -6.18 -2.47
C GLY A 50 1.37 -5.17 -3.60
N PRO A 51 0.94 -5.57 -4.80
CA PRO A 51 0.88 -4.71 -5.96
C PRO A 51 -0.17 -3.61 -5.79
N TYR A 52 -0.09 -2.60 -6.65
CA TYR A 52 -1.01 -1.46 -6.65
C TYR A 52 -2.45 -1.89 -6.95
N PRO A 53 -3.36 -1.85 -5.95
CA PRO A 53 -4.71 -2.37 -6.11
C PRO A 53 -5.52 -1.44 -7.02
N GLU A 54 -6.36 -2.00 -7.87
CA GLU A 54 -7.39 -1.25 -8.57
C GLU A 54 -8.65 -1.08 -7.72
N ARG A 55 -9.57 -0.23 -8.17
CA ARG A 55 -10.82 0.05 -7.43
C ARG A 55 -11.60 -1.20 -7.02
N ARG A 56 -11.67 -2.22 -7.88
CA ARG A 56 -12.35 -3.49 -7.56
C ARG A 56 -11.63 -4.23 -6.43
N GLU A 57 -10.30 -4.29 -6.52
CA GLU A 57 -9.45 -4.92 -5.51
C GLU A 57 -9.51 -4.15 -4.18
N MET A 58 -9.57 -2.81 -4.20
CA MET A 58 -9.79 -2.00 -3.01
C MET A 58 -11.11 -2.30 -2.30
N LYS A 59 -12.19 -2.59 -3.05
CA LYS A 59 -13.47 -3.00 -2.46
C LYS A 59 -13.36 -4.38 -1.81
N VAL A 60 -12.76 -5.35 -2.49
CA VAL A 60 -12.52 -6.68 -1.93
C VAL A 60 -11.67 -6.57 -0.67
N LEU A 61 -10.62 -5.74 -0.67
CA LEU A 61 -9.82 -5.46 0.52
C LEU A 61 -10.68 -4.90 1.66
N ARG A 62 -11.58 -3.94 1.37
CA ARG A 62 -12.50 -3.38 2.36
C ARG A 62 -13.43 -4.42 2.97
N GLU A 63 -14.02 -5.27 2.13
CA GLU A 63 -14.91 -6.36 2.54
C GLU A 63 -14.15 -7.37 3.44
N ASN A 64 -12.84 -7.50 3.24
CA ASN A 64 -11.94 -8.33 4.04
C ASN A 64 -11.29 -7.57 5.22
N GLY A 65 -11.86 -6.43 5.64
CA GLY A 65 -11.43 -5.72 6.84
C GLY A 65 -10.28 -4.73 6.67
N VAL A 66 -9.79 -4.52 5.43
CA VAL A 66 -8.79 -3.47 5.17
C VAL A 66 -9.45 -2.10 5.15
N THR A 67 -8.95 -1.22 5.99
CA THR A 67 -9.51 0.13 6.13
C THR A 67 -8.56 1.21 5.62
N ASN A 68 -7.25 0.93 5.60
CA ASN A 68 -6.22 1.89 5.23
C ASN A 68 -5.27 1.34 4.15
N ILE A 69 -4.97 2.16 3.15
CA ILE A 69 -3.89 1.94 2.17
C ILE A 69 -2.85 3.02 2.39
N VAL A 70 -1.59 2.64 2.56
CA VAL A 70 -0.48 3.60 2.66
C VAL A 70 0.33 3.60 1.37
N SER A 71 0.43 4.78 0.79
CA SER A 71 1.24 5.09 -0.38
C SER A 71 2.51 5.82 0.02
N PHE A 72 3.64 5.35 -0.49
CA PHE A 72 4.94 6.01 -0.29
C PHE A 72 5.28 7.02 -1.39
N LEU A 73 4.35 7.29 -2.29
CA LEU A 73 4.49 8.30 -3.34
C LEU A 73 4.58 9.71 -2.76
N HIS A 74 5.47 10.51 -3.33
CA HIS A 74 5.77 11.88 -2.97
C HIS A 74 4.89 12.87 -3.74
N PRO A 75 4.06 13.69 -3.06
CA PRO A 75 3.09 14.57 -3.71
C PRO A 75 3.72 15.73 -4.50
N ASN A 76 5.01 16.00 -4.27
CA ASN A 76 5.74 17.07 -4.96
C ASN A 76 6.49 16.59 -6.22
N ILE A 77 6.55 15.28 -6.48
CA ILE A 77 7.14 14.75 -7.71
C ILE A 77 6.02 14.67 -8.76
N PRO A 78 6.13 15.36 -9.92
CA PRO A 78 5.00 15.50 -10.85
C PRO A 78 4.34 14.18 -11.27
N PHE A 79 5.13 13.16 -11.58
CA PHE A 79 4.64 11.84 -11.98
C PHE A 79 3.94 11.12 -10.81
N GLU A 80 4.57 11.12 -9.63
CA GLU A 80 4.02 10.47 -8.43
C GLU A 80 2.77 11.18 -7.91
N LYS A 81 2.68 12.51 -8.05
CA LYS A 81 1.48 13.29 -7.75
C LYS A 81 0.28 12.82 -8.57
N HIS A 82 0.49 12.56 -9.86
CA HIS A 82 -0.58 12.07 -10.73
C HIS A 82 -1.03 10.67 -10.32
N LEU A 83 -0.09 9.78 -9.99
CA LEU A 83 -0.39 8.45 -9.48
C LEU A 83 -1.15 8.51 -8.16
N LEU A 84 -0.69 9.30 -7.19
CA LEU A 84 -1.37 9.49 -5.89
C LEU A 84 -2.79 10.06 -6.07
N ALA A 85 -2.99 10.98 -7.01
CA ALA A 85 -4.31 11.51 -7.32
C ALA A 85 -5.24 10.43 -7.89
N ARG A 86 -4.72 9.56 -8.76
CA ARG A 86 -5.45 8.39 -9.28
C ARG A 86 -5.81 7.41 -8.17
N GLU A 87 -4.88 7.11 -7.28
CA GLU A 87 -5.04 6.29 -6.08
C GLU A 87 -6.24 6.75 -5.23
N LYS A 88 -6.24 8.05 -4.89
CA LYS A 88 -7.30 8.67 -4.10
C LYS A 88 -8.64 8.63 -4.83
N ARG A 89 -8.65 8.91 -6.14
CA ARG A 89 -9.87 8.80 -6.97
C ARG A 89 -10.40 7.38 -7.00
N GLN A 90 -9.55 6.37 -7.06
CA GLN A 90 -9.98 4.97 -7.07
C GLN A 90 -10.54 4.52 -5.71
N ALA A 91 -10.01 5.05 -4.61
CA ALA A 91 -10.50 4.79 -3.26
C ALA A 91 -11.83 5.50 -2.94
N GLN A 92 -12.23 6.51 -3.72
CA GLN A 92 -13.52 7.18 -3.51
C GLN A 92 -14.69 6.18 -3.63
N GLY A 93 -15.52 6.15 -2.59
CA GLY A 93 -16.67 5.26 -2.49
C GLY A 93 -16.33 3.77 -2.35
N THR A 94 -15.08 3.41 -2.00
CA THR A 94 -14.73 2.02 -1.64
C THR A 94 -14.75 1.79 -0.12
N GLY A 95 -14.76 2.85 0.69
CA GLY A 95 -14.64 2.76 2.15
C GLY A 95 -13.21 2.57 2.66
N VAL A 96 -12.21 2.64 1.76
CA VAL A 96 -10.78 2.61 2.11
C VAL A 96 -10.21 4.02 2.15
N THR A 97 -9.38 4.30 3.16
CA THR A 97 -8.66 5.58 3.27
C THR A 97 -7.25 5.44 2.72
N VAL A 98 -6.85 6.33 1.80
CA VAL A 98 -5.49 6.38 1.25
C VAL A 98 -4.66 7.44 1.98
N HIS A 99 -3.59 6.99 2.64
CA HIS A 99 -2.61 7.84 3.31
C HIS A 99 -1.36 7.99 2.45
N SER A 100 -0.90 9.21 2.24
CA SER A 100 0.40 9.46 1.61
C SER A 100 1.44 9.71 2.69
N LEU A 101 2.41 8.80 2.81
CA LEU A 101 3.54 8.87 3.74
C LEU A 101 4.86 8.76 2.94
N PRO A 102 5.27 9.82 2.23
CA PRO A 102 6.42 9.74 1.32
C PRO A 102 7.69 9.29 2.04
N LEU A 103 8.41 8.35 1.45
CA LEU A 103 9.74 7.93 1.92
C LEU A 103 10.80 8.47 0.97
N LYS A 104 11.84 9.08 1.51
CA LYS A 104 13.02 9.46 0.73
C LYS A 104 13.95 8.25 0.55
N PRO A 105 14.66 8.13 -0.58
CA PRO A 105 15.59 7.02 -0.84
C PRO A 105 16.67 6.86 0.23
N PHE A 106 17.08 7.96 0.86
CA PHE A 106 18.05 7.97 1.95
C PHE A 106 17.34 8.08 3.29
N VAL A 107 17.78 7.27 4.26
CA VAL A 107 17.33 7.35 5.65
C VAL A 107 17.60 8.77 6.15
N SER A 108 16.54 9.54 6.28
CA SER A 108 16.59 10.92 6.76
C SER A 108 15.64 11.06 7.94
N ASN A 109 15.87 12.04 8.82
CA ASN A 109 14.99 12.31 9.96
C ASN A 109 13.52 12.53 9.55
N LYS A 110 13.26 12.93 8.29
CA LYS A 110 11.92 13.04 7.72
C LYS A 110 11.25 11.68 7.48
N ASN A 111 12.01 10.64 7.12
CA ASN A 111 11.50 9.28 7.01
C ASN A 111 11.08 8.76 8.39
N THR A 112 11.88 9.02 9.43
CA THR A 112 11.56 8.62 10.82
C THR A 112 10.20 9.13 11.27
N LYS A 113 9.85 10.38 10.93
CA LYS A 113 8.52 10.94 11.23
C LYS A 113 7.38 10.18 10.54
N ASN A 114 7.54 9.85 9.26
CA ASN A 114 6.51 9.14 8.50
C ASN A 114 6.40 7.66 8.91
N LEU A 115 7.52 7.03 9.26
CA LEU A 115 7.55 5.68 9.82
C LEU A 115 6.88 5.63 11.21
N ASN A 116 7.08 6.64 12.05
CA ASN A 116 6.38 6.74 13.33
C ASN A 116 4.87 6.87 13.13
N LYS A 117 4.42 7.70 12.17
CA LYS A 117 3.00 7.79 11.81
C LYS A 117 2.45 6.45 11.32
N LEU A 118 3.22 5.73 10.49
CA LEU A 118 2.85 4.40 10.03
C LEU A 118 2.70 3.45 11.23
N ALA A 119 3.65 3.44 12.16
CA ALA A 119 3.59 2.62 13.36
C ALA A 119 2.37 2.96 14.24
N THR A 120 2.00 4.24 14.36
CA THR A 120 0.77 4.64 15.04
C THR A 120 -0.49 4.13 14.33
N LEU A 121 -0.51 4.13 12.99
CA LEU A 121 -1.64 3.56 12.23
C LEU A 121 -1.75 2.04 12.40
N VAL A 122 -0.63 1.33 12.59
CA VAL A 122 -0.61 -0.11 12.87
C VAL A 122 -1.11 -0.39 14.29
N ASN A 123 -0.57 0.33 15.28
CA ASN A 123 -0.76 0.01 16.70
C ASN A 123 -2.01 0.67 17.32
N GLY A 124 -2.53 1.73 16.71
CA GLY A 124 -3.63 2.55 17.26
C GLY A 124 -5.00 2.22 16.68
N GLY A 125 -5.16 1.09 15.99
CA GLY A 125 -6.40 0.67 15.34
C GLY A 125 -6.79 -0.76 15.61
#